data_AF-A0A0R3R9Z2-F1
#
_entry.id   AF-A0A0R3R9Z2-F1
#
_cell.length_a   1.000
_cell.length_b   1.000
_cell.length_c   1.000
_cell.angle_alpha   90.00
_cell.angle_beta   90.00
_cell.angle_gamma   90.00
#
_symmetry.space_group_name_H-M   'P 1'
#
loop_
_entity.id
_entity.type
_entity.pdbx_description
1 polymer ?
#
loop_
_entity_poly.entity_id
_entity_poly.type
_entity_poly.pdbx_seq_one_letter_code
_entity_poly.pdbx_strand_id
1 'polypeptide(L)'
;MLHPQKLEQQNYETFNKAYLKSKQLVTEGVSIDEISSNNDEQRKRIAMEKYRMGIEYFEKALKISPDKVYPEKRSEVITHREAMKRNLEATKGRLSDLGKLKVVIIVFNN
;
A
#
# COMPACT_ATOMS: atom_id res chain seq x y z
N MET A 1 30.82 -9.80 -1.33
CA MET A 1 29.71 -10.30 -0.47
C MET A 1 29.53 -9.31 0.68
N LEU A 2 28.30 -8.94 1.02
CA LEU A 2 28.03 -8.07 2.17
C LEU A 2 28.17 -8.86 3.48
N HIS A 3 28.74 -8.24 4.51
CA HIS A 3 28.75 -8.82 5.86
C HIS A 3 27.29 -9.04 6.33
N PRO A 4 26.97 -10.16 7.01
CA PRO A 4 25.59 -10.50 7.38
C PRO A 4 24.85 -9.37 8.09
N GLN A 5 25.51 -8.70 9.05
CA GLN A 5 24.95 -7.55 9.79
C GLN A 5 24.61 -6.36 8.88
N LYS A 6 25.44 -6.09 7.87
CA LYS A 6 25.21 -4.99 6.91
C LYS A 6 24.04 -5.31 5.98
N LEU A 7 23.86 -6.58 5.62
CA LEU A 7 22.72 -7.03 4.83
C LEU A 7 21.42 -6.94 5.64
N GLU A 8 21.43 -7.32 6.91
CA GLU A 8 20.29 -7.21 7.82
C GLU A 8 19.84 -5.75 8.03
N GLN A 9 20.80 -4.83 8.17
CA GLN A 9 20.55 -3.38 8.21
C GLN A 9 19.95 -2.88 6.90
N GLN A 10 20.52 -3.26 5.76
CA GLN A 10 19.98 -2.89 4.45
C GLN A 10 18.54 -3.42 4.23
N ASN A 11 18.24 -4.63 4.72
CA ASN A 11 16.90 -5.20 4.66
C ASN A 11 15.91 -4.38 5.50
N TYR A 12 16.30 -3.94 6.71
CA TYR A 12 15.49 -3.04 7.52
C TYR A 12 15.21 -1.73 6.78
N GLU A 13 16.24 -1.08 6.25
CA GLU A 13 16.11 0.20 5.54
C GLU A 13 15.18 0.06 4.34
N THR A 14 15.34 -1.02 3.58
CA THR A 14 14.47 -1.34 2.43
C THR A 14 13.03 -1.56 2.87
N PHE A 15 12.82 -2.35 3.94
CA PHE A 15 11.50 -2.58 4.52
C PHE A 15 10.86 -1.26 4.96
N ASN A 16 11.58 -0.46 5.76
CA ASN A 16 11.05 0.75 6.35
C ASN A 16 10.76 1.82 5.29
N LYS A 17 11.62 1.97 4.28
CA LYS A 17 11.37 2.88 3.15
C LYS A 17 10.11 2.49 2.40
N ALA A 18 9.91 1.20 2.12
CA ALA A 18 8.72 0.73 1.44
C ALA A 18 7.46 0.89 2.30
N TYR A 19 7.54 0.57 3.59
CA TYR A 19 6.45 0.78 4.55
C TYR A 19 6.02 2.25 4.64
N LEU A 20 6.96 3.17 4.86
CA LEU A 20 6.66 4.60 4.94
C LEU A 20 6.05 5.12 3.63
N LYS A 21 6.57 4.68 2.48
CA LYS A 21 6.04 5.10 1.19
C LYS A 21 4.64 4.57 0.93
N SER A 22 4.37 3.31 1.31
CA SER A 22 3.02 2.72 1.21
C SER A 22 2.01 3.52 2.04
N LYS A 23 2.33 3.85 3.29
CA LYS A 23 1.47 4.66 4.16
C LYS A 23 1.19 6.02 3.55
N GLN A 24 2.23 6.73 3.10
CA GLN A 24 2.06 8.03 2.46
C GLN A 24 1.08 7.96 1.29
N LEU A 25 1.31 7.02 0.35
CA LEU A 25 0.49 6.90 -0.85
C LEU A 25 -0.96 6.52 -0.53
N VAL A 26 -1.17 5.60 0.40
CA VAL A 26 -2.52 5.19 0.79
C VAL A 26 -3.24 6.33 1.50
N THR A 27 -2.59 7.07 2.40
CA THR A 27 -3.17 8.23 3.05
C THR A 27 -3.54 9.32 2.04
N GLU A 28 -2.67 9.62 1.08
CA GLU A 28 -2.99 10.53 -0.03
C GLU A 28 -4.19 10.03 -0.85
N GLY A 29 -4.25 8.72 -1.13
CA GLY A 29 -5.37 8.10 -1.83
C GLY A 29 -6.69 8.28 -1.08
N VAL A 30 -6.70 7.99 0.23
CA VAL A 30 -7.85 8.17 1.12
C VAL A 30 -8.30 9.63 1.14
N SER A 31 -7.40 10.59 1.35
CA SER A 31 -7.77 12.00 1.41
C SER A 31 -8.39 12.50 0.10
N ILE A 32 -7.94 12.00 -1.06
CA ILE A 32 -8.51 12.37 -2.36
C ILE A 32 -9.87 11.70 -2.58
N ASP A 33 -9.99 10.43 -2.20
CA ASP A 33 -11.22 9.63 -2.31
C ASP A 33 -12.35 10.24 -1.47
N GLU A 34 -12.06 10.61 -0.21
CA GLU A 34 -13.01 11.19 0.74
C GLU A 34 -13.58 12.54 0.28
N ILE A 35 -12.78 13.40 -0.34
CA ILE A 35 -13.23 14.71 -0.84
C ILE A 35 -13.85 14.63 -2.24
N SER A 36 -13.78 13.47 -2.90
CA SER A 36 -14.30 13.30 -4.25
C SER A 36 -15.81 13.10 -4.23
N SER A 37 -16.54 13.89 -5.03
CA SER A 37 -17.94 13.61 -5.28
C SER A 37 -18.09 12.38 -6.20
N ASN A 38 -19.28 11.79 -6.25
CA ASN A 38 -19.49 10.62 -7.09
C ASN A 38 -19.24 10.86 -8.59
N ASN A 39 -19.39 12.10 -9.03
CA ASN A 39 -19.22 12.51 -10.43
C ASN A 39 -17.80 13.04 -10.72
N ASP A 40 -16.93 13.13 -9.71
CA ASP A 40 -15.55 13.56 -9.89
C ASP A 40 -14.67 12.37 -10.32
N GLU A 41 -14.87 11.94 -11.57
CA GLU A 41 -14.12 10.83 -12.16
C GLU A 41 -12.60 11.05 -12.12
N GLN A 42 -12.16 12.30 -12.29
CA GLN A 42 -10.73 12.62 -12.32
C GLN A 42 -10.09 12.38 -10.96
N ARG A 43 -10.68 12.88 -9.87
CA ARG A 43 -10.18 12.61 -8.51
C ARG A 43 -10.26 11.14 -8.15
N LYS A 44 -11.33 10.44 -8.54
CA LYS A 44 -11.43 8.98 -8.35
C LYS A 44 -10.28 8.25 -9.06
N ARG A 45 -9.93 8.62 -10.29
CA ARG A 45 -8.78 8.04 -11.01
C ARG A 45 -7.46 8.31 -10.30
N ILE A 46 -7.25 9.51 -9.77
CA ILE A 46 -6.06 9.85 -8.98
C ILE A 46 -6.00 9.01 -7.69
N ALA A 47 -7.11 8.90 -6.96
CA ALA A 47 -7.19 8.08 -5.75
C ALA A 47 -6.86 6.60 -6.06
N MET A 48 -7.44 6.04 -7.13
CA MET A 48 -7.13 4.69 -7.59
C MET A 48 -5.64 4.51 -7.89
N GLU A 49 -4.99 5.49 -8.50
CA GLU A 49 -3.56 5.41 -8.80
C GLU A 49 -2.71 5.42 -7.53
N LYS A 50 -3.06 6.28 -6.56
CA LYS A 50 -2.43 6.29 -5.25
C LYS A 50 -2.57 4.96 -4.53
N TYR A 51 -3.76 4.35 -4.58
CA TYR A 51 -4.00 3.02 -4.02
C TYR A 51 -3.16 1.93 -4.72
N ARG A 52 -3.09 1.91 -6.06
CA ARG A 52 -2.25 0.96 -6.80
C ARG A 52 -0.78 1.05 -6.41
N MET A 53 -0.24 2.27 -6.39
CA MET A 53 1.14 2.49 -5.97
C MET A 53 1.36 2.09 -4.50
N GLY A 54 0.43 2.43 -3.61
CA GLY A 54 0.49 2.06 -2.20
C GLY A 54 0.53 0.55 -1.99
N ILE A 55 -0.32 -0.18 -2.71
CA ILE A 55 -0.35 -1.65 -2.76
C ILE A 55 1.01 -2.21 -3.19
N GLU A 56 1.61 -1.68 -4.26
CA GLU A 56 2.92 -2.15 -4.73
C GLU A 56 4.00 -2.01 -3.64
N TYR A 57 3.98 -0.91 -2.88
CA TYR A 57 4.92 -0.71 -1.78
C TYR A 57 4.63 -1.60 -0.56
N PHE A 58 3.35 -1.87 -0.25
CA PHE A 58 3.02 -2.88 0.77
C PHE A 58 3.59 -4.24 0.38
N GLU A 59 3.38 -4.68 -0.86
CA GLU A 59 3.86 -5.97 -1.35
C GLU A 59 5.39 -6.04 -1.36
N LYS A 60 6.08 -4.95 -1.72
CA LYS A 60 7.56 -4.84 -1.59
C LYS A 60 8.02 -5.00 -0.14
N ALA A 61 7.41 -4.30 0.81
CA ALA A 61 7.79 -4.39 2.22
C ALA A 61 7.50 -5.80 2.78
N LEU A 62 6.34 -6.38 2.43
CA LEU A 62 5.91 -7.69 2.94
C LEU A 62 6.77 -8.87 2.43
N LYS A 63 7.56 -8.69 1.37
CA LYS A 63 8.56 -9.69 0.92
C LYS A 63 9.73 -9.85 1.90
N ILE A 64 10.01 -8.86 2.75
CA ILE A 64 11.14 -8.91 3.68
C ILE A 64 10.68 -9.57 4.98
N SER A 65 11.17 -10.80 5.23
CA SER A 65 10.88 -11.52 6.47
C SER A 65 11.52 -10.81 7.68
N PRO A 66 10.85 -10.74 8.84
CA PRO A 66 11.45 -10.22 10.08
C PRO A 66 12.79 -10.85 10.42
N ASP A 67 12.98 -12.15 10.14
CA ASP A 67 14.22 -12.86 10.45
C ASP A 67 15.41 -12.46 9.56
N LYS A 68 15.14 -11.73 8.46
CA LYS A 68 16.17 -11.14 7.58
C LYS A 68 16.58 -9.74 8.02
N VAL A 69 16.06 -9.28 9.15
CA VAL A 69 16.32 -7.96 9.73
C VAL A 69 17.08 -8.14 11.03
N TYR A 70 17.89 -7.15 11.38
CA TYR A 70 18.72 -7.19 12.57
C TYR A 70 17.83 -7.25 13.84
N PRO A 71 18.23 -8.01 14.87
CA PRO A 71 17.38 -8.40 16.01
C PRO A 71 16.61 -7.25 16.65
N GLU A 72 17.26 -6.10 16.82
CA GLU A 72 16.75 -4.91 17.49
C GLU A 72 15.51 -4.31 16.80
N LYS A 73 15.29 -4.60 15.51
CA LYS A 73 14.15 -4.10 14.73
C LYS A 73 13.09 -5.15 14.40
N ARG A 74 13.29 -6.41 14.75
CA ARG A 74 12.35 -7.48 14.41
C ARG A 74 10.95 -7.25 14.94
N SER A 75 10.83 -6.84 16.20
CA SER A 75 9.52 -6.57 16.83
C SER A 75 8.75 -5.43 16.14
N GLU A 76 9.46 -4.36 15.77
CA GLU A 76 8.91 -3.24 15.00
C GLU A 76 8.41 -3.71 13.62
N VAL A 77 9.23 -4.48 12.91
CA VAL A 77 8.90 -5.05 11.59
C VAL A 77 7.68 -5.97 11.68
N ILE A 78 7.58 -6.83 12.70
CA ILE A 78 6.41 -7.70 12.91
C ILE A 78 5.15 -6.85 13.08
N THR A 79 5.19 -5.86 13.95
CA THR A 79 4.06 -4.96 14.22
C THR A 79 3.61 -4.23 12.95
N HIS A 80 4.56 -3.69 12.19
CA HIS A 80 4.27 -2.99 10.94
C HIS A 80 3.72 -3.92 9.86
N ARG A 81 4.22 -5.15 9.77
CA ARG A 81 3.70 -6.15 8.83
C ARG A 81 2.23 -6.49 9.09
N GLU A 82 1.85 -6.66 10.36
CA GLU A 82 0.45 -6.92 10.71
C GLU A 82 -0.47 -5.74 10.34
N ALA A 83 -0.03 -4.51 10.58
CA ALA A 83 -0.74 -3.32 10.13
C ALA A 83 -0.83 -3.25 8.58
N MET A 84 0.27 -3.52 7.88
CA MET A 84 0.30 -3.51 6.42
C MET A 84 -0.63 -4.55 5.80
N LYS A 85 -0.72 -5.77 6.35
CA LYS A 85 -1.63 -6.80 5.84
C LYS A 85 -3.08 -6.32 5.87
N ARG A 86 -3.52 -5.76 7.01
CA ARG A 86 -4.88 -5.20 7.13
C ARG A 86 -5.12 -4.05 6.16
N ASN A 87 -4.16 -3.13 6.08
CA ASN A 87 -4.27 -1.97 5.19
C ASN A 87 -4.25 -2.38 3.72
N LEU A 88 -3.45 -3.38 3.34
CA LEU A 88 -3.37 -3.94 2.00
C LEU A 88 -4.72 -4.51 1.57
N GLU A 89 -5.32 -5.37 2.40
CA GLU A 89 -6.64 -5.95 2.12
C GLU A 89 -7.72 -4.88 2.01
N ALA A 90 -7.76 -3.92 2.95
CA ALA A 90 -8.71 -2.80 2.91
C ALA A 90 -8.53 -1.93 1.64
N THR A 91 -7.28 -1.64 1.27
CA THR A 91 -6.95 -0.85 0.07
C THR A 91 -7.34 -1.58 -1.21
N LYS A 92 -7.09 -2.89 -1.29
CA LYS A 92 -7.52 -3.74 -2.42
C LYS A 92 -9.05 -3.78 -2.54
N GLY A 93 -9.75 -3.92 -1.41
CA GLY A 93 -11.21 -3.86 -1.37
C GLY A 93 -11.73 -2.52 -1.91
N ARG A 94 -11.22 -1.41 -1.39
CA ARG A 94 -11.64 -0.08 -1.84
C ARG A 94 -11.34 0.18 -3.32
N LEU A 95 -10.17 -0.23 -3.79
CA LEU A 95 -9.79 -0.11 -5.20
C LEU A 95 -10.73 -0.92 -6.11
N SER A 96 -11.15 -2.12 -5.68
CA SER A 96 -12.14 -2.93 -6.38
C SER A 96 -13.48 -2.19 -6.49
N ASP A 97 -13.96 -1.60 -5.41
CA ASP A 97 -15.24 -0.89 -5.39
C ASP A 97 -15.24 0.37 -6.27
N LEU A 98 -14.13 1.13 -6.25
CA LEU A 98 -13.92 2.23 -7.20
C LEU A 98 -13.89 1.77 -8.66
N GLY A 99 -13.41 0.55 -8.92
CA GLY A 99 -13.45 -0.09 -10.23
C GLY A 99 -14.86 -0.50 -10.66
N LYS A 100 -15.68 -1.03 -9.75
CA LYS A 100 -17.07 -1.44 -10.01
C LYS A 100 -17.98 -0.25 -10.35
N LEU A 101 -17.73 0.93 -9.78
CA LEU A 101 -18.45 2.16 -10.14
C LEU A 101 -18.37 2.49 -11.64
N LYS A 102 -17.31 2.05 -12.33
CA LYS A 102 -17.21 2.20 -13.80
C LYS A 102 -18.08 1.21 -14.57
N VAL A 103 -18.33 0.02 -14.01
CA VAL A 103 -19.10 -1.03 -14.69
C VAL A 103 -20.59 -0.71 -14.70
N VAL A 104 -21.12 -0.05 -13.67
CA VAL A 104 -22.56 0.26 -13.57
C VAL A 104 -23.01 1.32 -14.59
N ILE A 105 -22.12 2.20 -15.07
CA ILE A 105 -22.47 3.27 -16.02
C ILE A 105 -22.54 2.76 -17.48
N ILE A 106 -21.97 1.58 -17.79
CA ILE A 106 -21.88 1.05 -19.17
C ILE A 106 -23.03 0.07 -19.51
N VAL A 107 -23.91 -0.30 -18.57
CA VAL A 107 -24.97 -1.30 -18.82
C VAL A 107 -26.32 -0.69 -19.25
N PHE A 108 -26.43 0.63 -19.38
CA PHE A 108 -27.64 1.27 -19.92
C PHE A 108 -27.30 2.11 -21.14
N ASN A 109 -27.13 1.47 -22.30
CA ASN A 109 -27.37 2.04 -23.63
C ASN A 109 -27.23 0.91 -24.68
N ASN A 110 -28.34 0.20 -24.93
CA ASN A 110 -28.66 -0.52 -26.16
C ASN A 110 -30.10 -0.19 -26.50
#